data_AF-T0HNN0-F1
#
_entry.id   AF-T0HNN0-F1
#
_cell.length_a   1.000
_cell.length_b   1.000
_cell.length_c   1.000
_cell.angle_alpha   90.00
_cell.angle_beta   90.00
_cell.angle_gamma   90.00
#
_symmetry.space_group_name_H-M   'P 1'
#
loop_
_entity.id
_entity.type
_entity.pdbx_description
1 polymer ?
#
loop_
_entity_poly.entity_id
_entity_poly.type
_entity_poly.pdbx_seq_one_letter_code
_entity_poly.pdbx_strand_id
1 'polypeptide(L)'
;MARLEHAFMEELRAQVRERAASAPTDPDGFIAWFEALKENGPGQNDPLFPWLAEQASRDEVRWFLTQEAAGEAGFDDLVALTQVKLPTSAKLELARNYWDEMGRGNEKGMHGPMLSQLVSILDLSPTIETTVWESLALANAMTAMATQRVYAWHSVGALGVIELTAPWRSAHTAAALKRIGLSQSERRYFDLHAVLDVKHSRDWNELAIKPLVAEDPRRATAIAEGALIRLSCGERCFDRYRAHLGLER
;
A
#
# COMPACT_ATOMS: atom_id res chain seq x y z
N MET A 1 1.48 23.41 -10.09
CA MET A 1 1.40 21.97 -9.83
C MET A 1 2.39 21.53 -8.76
N ALA A 2 3.71 21.46 -9.00
CA ALA A 2 4.69 20.97 -8.00
C ALA A 2 4.63 21.65 -6.61
N ARG A 3 4.38 22.97 -6.54
CA ARG A 3 4.19 23.67 -5.25
C ARG A 3 2.96 23.21 -4.47
N LEU A 4 1.86 22.90 -5.16
CA LEU A 4 0.62 22.42 -4.53
C LEU A 4 0.78 20.99 -4.04
N GLU A 5 1.44 20.15 -4.84
CA GLU A 5 1.75 18.76 -4.45
C GLU A 5 2.70 18.72 -3.24
N HIS A 6 3.70 19.59 -3.20
CA HIS A 6 4.56 19.75 -2.03
C HIS A 6 3.77 20.21 -0.79
N ALA A 7 2.92 21.22 -0.92
CA ALA A 7 2.08 21.70 0.19
C ALA A 7 1.12 20.61 0.71
N PHE A 8 0.51 19.84 -0.19
CA PHE A 8 -0.31 18.68 0.15
C PHE A 8 0.47 17.65 0.96
N MET A 9 1.68 17.29 0.52
CA MET A 9 2.54 16.38 1.27
C MET A 9 2.96 16.92 2.63
N GLU A 10 3.28 18.22 2.74
CA GLU A 10 3.63 18.83 4.03
C GLU A 10 2.44 18.86 5.01
N GLU A 11 1.21 19.00 4.51
CA GLU A 11 0.00 18.87 5.33
C GLU A 11 -0.17 17.45 5.88
N LEU A 12 0.03 16.42 5.03
CA LEU A 12 0.00 15.02 5.48
C LEU A 12 1.13 14.72 6.47
N ARG A 13 2.35 15.23 6.23
CA ARG A 13 3.48 15.09 7.15
C ARG A 13 3.17 15.75 8.50
N ALA A 14 2.54 16.92 8.51
CA ALA A 14 2.16 17.61 9.75
C ALA A 14 1.21 16.78 10.64
N GLN A 15 0.36 15.94 10.04
CA GLN A 15 -0.56 15.06 10.76
C GLN A 15 0.15 13.89 11.44
N VAL A 16 1.26 13.40 10.87
CA VAL A 16 1.95 12.18 11.36
C VAL A 16 3.27 12.46 12.09
N ARG A 17 3.83 13.66 11.96
CA ARG A 17 5.20 14.00 12.41
C ARG A 17 5.47 13.67 13.89
N GLU A 18 4.47 13.85 14.76
CA GLU A 18 4.63 13.61 16.20
C GLU A 18 4.82 12.11 16.48
N ARG A 19 3.96 11.27 15.89
CA ARG A 19 4.07 9.80 15.99
C ARG A 19 5.31 9.27 15.26
N ALA A 20 5.69 9.87 14.14
CA ALA A 20 6.91 9.50 13.44
C ALA A 20 8.18 9.84 14.24
N ALA A 21 8.17 10.95 14.99
CA ALA A 21 9.29 11.37 15.82
C ALA A 21 9.55 10.43 17.02
N SER A 22 8.58 9.60 17.41
CA SER A 22 8.78 8.59 18.45
C SER A 22 9.36 7.27 17.91
N ALA A 23 9.53 7.12 16.59
CA ALA A 23 10.16 5.93 16.02
C ALA A 23 11.64 5.86 16.45
N PRO A 24 12.15 4.70 16.91
CA PRO A 24 13.56 4.55 17.27
C PRO A 24 14.47 4.84 16.08
N THR A 25 15.66 5.36 16.33
CA THR A 25 16.62 5.66 15.26
C THR A 25 17.76 4.64 15.16
N ASP A 26 17.80 3.67 16.08
CA ASP A 26 18.66 2.49 15.93
C ASP A 26 17.98 1.45 15.03
N PRO A 27 18.74 0.64 14.27
CA PRO A 27 18.16 -0.23 13.24
C PRO A 27 17.19 -1.28 13.79
N ASP A 28 17.56 -1.99 14.86
CA ASP A 28 16.72 -3.08 15.39
C ASP A 28 15.46 -2.54 16.08
N GLY A 29 15.59 -1.45 16.84
CA GLY A 29 14.45 -0.73 17.42
C GLY A 29 13.51 -0.19 16.35
N PHE A 30 14.03 0.36 15.24
CA PHE A 30 13.20 0.85 14.15
C PHE A 30 12.43 -0.27 13.46
N ILE A 31 13.08 -1.40 13.17
CA ILE A 31 12.40 -2.55 12.55
C ILE A 31 11.30 -3.10 13.44
N ALA A 32 11.56 -3.27 14.74
CA ALA A 32 10.53 -3.70 15.69
C ALA A 32 9.34 -2.73 15.74
N TRP A 33 9.62 -1.41 15.72
CA TRP A 33 8.58 -0.38 15.64
C TRP A 33 7.79 -0.45 14.32
N PHE A 34 8.48 -0.62 13.20
CA PHE A 34 7.88 -0.66 11.86
C PHE A 34 6.99 -1.88 11.69
N GLU A 35 7.44 -3.07 12.11
CA GLU A 35 6.66 -4.31 12.08
C GLU A 35 5.41 -4.25 12.96
N ALA A 36 5.50 -3.57 14.11
CA ALA A 36 4.36 -3.36 14.99
C ALA A 36 3.22 -2.54 14.34
N LEU A 37 3.49 -1.79 13.26
CA LEU A 37 2.45 -1.10 12.49
C LEU A 37 1.45 -2.04 11.84
N LYS A 38 1.77 -3.33 11.68
CA LYS A 38 0.79 -4.35 11.25
C LYS A 38 -0.35 -4.53 12.24
N GLU A 39 -0.10 -4.25 13.52
CA GLU A 39 -1.09 -4.40 14.58
C GLU A 39 -1.64 -3.05 15.05
N ASN A 40 -0.76 -2.05 15.21
CA ASN A 40 -1.09 -0.76 15.81
C ASN A 40 -1.13 0.41 14.81
N GLY A 41 -0.91 0.14 13.52
CA GLY A 41 -0.96 1.15 12.47
C GLY A 41 -2.39 1.67 12.25
N PRO A 42 -2.56 2.91 11.74
CA PRO A 42 -3.87 3.40 11.33
C PRO A 42 -4.56 2.44 10.33
N GLY A 43 -5.87 2.26 10.49
CA GLY A 43 -6.69 1.38 9.65
C GLY A 43 -6.39 -0.13 9.73
N GLN A 44 -5.55 -0.59 10.67
CA GLN A 44 -5.37 -2.04 10.87
C GLN A 44 -6.56 -2.65 11.60
N ASN A 45 -6.83 -3.93 11.32
CA ASN A 45 -7.95 -4.69 11.89
C ASN A 45 -9.32 -4.04 11.65
N ASP A 46 -9.48 -3.28 10.55
CA ASP A 46 -10.73 -2.60 10.24
C ASP A 46 -11.87 -3.62 9.99
N PRO A 47 -13.06 -3.44 10.61
CA PRO A 47 -14.18 -4.37 10.49
C PRO A 47 -14.75 -4.49 9.07
N LEU A 48 -14.42 -3.57 8.16
CA LEU A 48 -14.76 -3.65 6.75
C LEU A 48 -14.30 -4.98 6.13
N PHE A 49 -13.08 -5.44 6.41
CA PHE A 49 -12.50 -6.59 5.71
C PHE A 49 -13.17 -7.93 6.09
N PRO A 50 -13.39 -8.27 7.38
CA PRO A 50 -14.22 -9.40 7.75
C PRO A 50 -15.64 -9.32 7.17
N TRP A 51 -16.25 -8.14 7.19
CA TRP A 51 -17.60 -7.96 6.62
C TRP A 51 -17.63 -8.16 5.10
N LEU A 52 -16.63 -7.68 4.35
CA LEU A 52 -16.47 -7.95 2.93
C LEU A 52 -16.35 -9.45 2.66
N ALA A 53 -15.52 -10.15 3.44
CA ALA A 53 -15.29 -11.58 3.30
C ALA A 53 -16.57 -12.40 3.52
N GLU A 54 -17.39 -12.02 4.50
CA GLU A 54 -18.47 -12.87 5.01
C GLU A 54 -19.88 -12.44 4.57
N GLN A 55 -20.12 -11.14 4.39
CA GLN A 55 -21.49 -10.58 4.37
C GLN A 55 -21.81 -9.78 3.11
N ALA A 56 -20.85 -9.01 2.57
CA ALA A 56 -21.09 -8.07 1.48
C ALA A 56 -21.75 -8.70 0.24
N SER A 57 -22.75 -8.07 -0.35
CA SER A 57 -23.30 -8.47 -1.66
C SER A 57 -22.27 -8.32 -2.78
N ARG A 58 -22.57 -8.90 -3.95
CA ARG A 58 -21.74 -8.75 -5.16
C ARG A 58 -21.56 -7.27 -5.54
N ASP A 59 -22.62 -6.47 -5.42
CA ASP A 59 -22.60 -5.05 -5.81
C ASP A 59 -21.75 -4.22 -4.84
N GLU A 60 -21.79 -4.53 -3.54
CA GLU A 60 -20.96 -3.87 -2.53
C GLU A 60 -19.46 -4.21 -2.71
N VAL A 61 -19.13 -5.48 -3.01
CA VAL A 61 -17.75 -5.88 -3.34
C VAL A 61 -17.27 -5.18 -4.61
N ARG A 62 -18.12 -5.09 -5.65
CA ARG A 62 -17.80 -4.35 -6.89
C ARG A 62 -17.59 -2.86 -6.62
N TRP A 63 -18.42 -2.25 -5.79
CA TRP A 63 -18.26 -0.84 -5.44
C TRP A 63 -16.93 -0.60 -4.74
N PHE A 64 -16.62 -1.39 -3.71
CA PHE A 64 -15.34 -1.34 -2.99
C PHE A 64 -14.14 -1.51 -3.94
N LEU A 65 -14.16 -2.54 -4.79
CA LEU A 65 -13.05 -2.79 -5.73
C LEU A 65 -12.93 -1.72 -6.81
N THR A 66 -14.01 -1.03 -7.17
CA THR A 66 -13.94 0.15 -8.06
C THR A 66 -13.11 1.25 -7.40
N GLN A 67 -13.29 1.48 -6.09
CA GLN A 67 -12.54 2.50 -5.36
C GLN A 67 -11.06 2.13 -5.20
N GLU A 68 -10.78 0.87 -4.88
CA GLU A 68 -9.40 0.38 -4.73
C GLU A 68 -8.66 0.38 -6.06
N ALA A 69 -9.29 -0.08 -7.14
CA ALA A 69 -8.68 -0.08 -8.47
C ALA A 69 -8.42 1.33 -9.01
N ALA A 70 -9.26 2.30 -8.66
CA ALA A 70 -9.03 3.71 -9.01
C ALA A 70 -7.93 4.35 -8.16
N GLY A 71 -7.79 3.92 -6.90
CA GLY A 71 -6.76 4.38 -5.96
C GLY A 71 -5.41 3.68 -6.12
N GLU A 72 -5.35 2.62 -6.92
CA GLU A 72 -4.11 1.92 -7.24
C GLU A 72 -3.20 2.86 -8.05
N ALA A 73 -2.14 3.31 -7.42
CA ALA A 73 -1.15 4.20 -8.02
C ALA A 73 -0.07 3.43 -8.83
N GLY A 74 -0.21 2.10 -8.95
CA GLY A 74 0.73 1.24 -9.66
C GLY A 74 1.94 0.92 -8.78
N PHE A 75 1.81 -0.05 -7.87
CA PHE A 75 2.90 -0.43 -6.96
C PHE A 75 4.25 -0.64 -7.68
N ASP A 76 4.27 -1.37 -8.81
CA ASP A 76 5.49 -1.62 -9.58
C ASP A 76 6.13 -0.33 -10.13
N ASP A 77 5.32 0.59 -10.68
CA ASP A 77 5.79 1.89 -11.16
C ASP A 77 6.35 2.75 -10.00
N LEU A 78 5.69 2.74 -8.84
CA LEU A 78 6.15 3.47 -7.66
C LEU A 78 7.49 2.91 -7.14
N VAL A 79 7.67 1.59 -7.13
CA VAL A 79 8.96 0.96 -6.80
C VAL A 79 10.02 1.36 -7.84
N ALA A 80 9.67 1.35 -9.13
CA ALA A 80 10.58 1.72 -10.22
C ALA A 80 11.08 3.17 -10.12
N LEU A 81 10.21 4.11 -9.72
CA LEU A 81 10.55 5.50 -9.48
C LEU A 81 11.39 5.68 -8.21
N THR A 82 11.01 5.00 -7.13
CA THR A 82 11.64 5.15 -5.80
C THR A 82 13.09 4.69 -5.77
N GLN A 83 13.46 3.66 -6.54
CA GLN A 83 14.82 3.09 -6.55
C GLN A 83 15.90 4.05 -7.11
N VAL A 84 15.53 5.17 -7.73
CA VAL A 84 16.48 6.11 -8.34
C VAL A 84 17.44 6.68 -7.30
N LYS A 85 18.73 6.34 -7.44
CA LYS A 85 19.84 6.78 -6.57
C LYS A 85 19.73 6.30 -5.12
N LEU A 86 19.01 5.21 -4.84
CA LEU A 86 19.08 4.56 -3.53
C LEU A 86 20.47 3.93 -3.29
N PRO A 87 20.92 3.85 -2.03
CA PRO A 87 22.08 3.06 -1.62
C PRO A 87 21.98 1.60 -2.07
N THR A 88 23.13 0.96 -2.30
CA THR A 88 23.24 -0.33 -2.98
C THR A 88 22.34 -1.43 -2.39
N SER A 89 22.31 -1.60 -1.07
CA SER A 89 21.51 -2.66 -0.43
C SER A 89 20.01 -2.50 -0.74
N ALA A 90 19.45 -1.33 -0.40
CA ALA A 90 18.05 -1.02 -0.69
C ALA A 90 17.76 -1.06 -2.19
N LYS A 91 18.67 -0.55 -3.04
CA LYS A 91 18.49 -0.59 -4.49
C LYS A 91 18.38 -2.02 -5.03
N LEU A 92 19.19 -2.96 -4.52
CA LEU A 92 19.12 -4.36 -4.92
C LEU A 92 17.84 -5.05 -4.42
N GLU A 93 17.34 -4.69 -3.25
CA GLU A 93 16.04 -5.18 -2.75
C GLU A 93 14.89 -4.66 -3.60
N LEU A 94 14.77 -3.35 -3.78
CA LEU A 94 13.70 -2.75 -4.58
C LEU A 94 13.73 -3.26 -6.03
N ALA A 95 14.91 -3.48 -6.61
CA ALA A 95 15.02 -4.07 -7.95
C ALA A 95 14.53 -5.53 -8.00
N ARG A 96 14.76 -6.33 -6.94
CA ARG A 96 14.25 -7.71 -6.86
C ARG A 96 12.74 -7.74 -6.68
N ASN A 97 12.21 -6.90 -5.79
CA ASN A 97 10.78 -6.74 -5.60
C ASN A 97 10.10 -6.31 -6.91
N TYR A 98 10.58 -5.25 -7.56
CA TYR A 98 10.10 -4.84 -8.89
C TYR A 98 10.15 -5.99 -9.91
N TRP A 99 11.24 -6.78 -9.95
CA TRP A 99 11.34 -7.90 -10.87
C TRP A 99 10.30 -9.01 -10.60
N ASP A 100 9.98 -9.24 -9.33
CA ASP A 100 8.91 -10.16 -8.94
C ASP A 100 7.54 -9.62 -9.36
N GLU A 101 7.26 -8.32 -9.14
CA GLU A 101 6.02 -7.64 -9.60
C GLU A 101 5.84 -7.68 -11.12
N MET A 102 6.95 -7.60 -11.86
CA MET A 102 7.00 -7.76 -13.33
C MET A 102 6.86 -9.21 -13.81
N GLY A 103 6.46 -10.13 -12.93
CA GLY A 103 6.29 -11.54 -13.25
C GLY A 103 7.58 -12.23 -13.68
N ARG A 104 8.74 -11.68 -13.29
CA ARG A 104 10.05 -12.08 -13.76
C ARG A 104 10.16 -12.11 -15.30
N GLY A 105 9.53 -11.13 -15.95
CA GLY A 105 9.52 -11.00 -17.41
C GLY A 105 8.50 -11.89 -18.13
N ASN A 106 7.70 -12.66 -17.38
CA ASN A 106 6.55 -13.36 -17.93
C ASN A 106 5.30 -12.48 -17.75
N GLU A 107 4.71 -12.01 -18.83
CA GLU A 107 3.50 -11.16 -18.84
C GLU A 107 2.34 -11.78 -18.05
N LYS A 108 2.14 -13.11 -18.14
CA LYS A 108 1.10 -13.83 -17.38
C LYS A 108 1.38 -13.89 -15.87
N GLY A 109 2.59 -13.53 -15.47
CA GLY A 109 3.04 -13.42 -14.09
C GLY A 109 3.05 -11.99 -13.57
N MET A 110 2.88 -10.97 -14.42
CA MET A 110 2.91 -9.57 -13.99
C MET A 110 1.64 -9.23 -13.19
N HIS A 111 1.81 -8.54 -12.07
CA HIS A 111 0.71 -8.31 -11.13
C HIS A 111 -0.31 -7.29 -11.64
N GLY A 112 0.14 -6.18 -12.25
CA GLY A 112 -0.75 -5.16 -12.83
C GLY A 112 -1.79 -5.73 -13.81
N PRO A 113 -1.40 -6.51 -14.82
CA PRO A 113 -2.34 -7.18 -15.72
C PRO A 113 -3.32 -8.14 -15.01
N MET A 114 -2.92 -8.81 -13.92
CA MET A 114 -3.85 -9.64 -13.15
C MET A 114 -4.95 -8.79 -12.50
N LEU A 115 -4.62 -7.62 -11.96
CA LEU A 115 -5.61 -6.70 -11.41
C LEU A 115 -6.53 -6.14 -12.51
N SER A 116 -5.97 -5.73 -13.65
CA SER A 116 -6.73 -5.28 -14.82
C SER A 116 -7.70 -6.35 -15.33
N GLN A 117 -7.30 -7.63 -15.29
CA GLN A 117 -8.18 -8.73 -15.64
C GLN A 117 -9.36 -8.84 -14.66
N LEU A 118 -9.12 -8.71 -13.36
CA LEU A 118 -10.18 -8.72 -12.34
C LEU A 118 -11.15 -7.55 -12.53
N VAL A 119 -10.64 -6.35 -12.81
CA VAL A 119 -11.44 -5.15 -13.16
C VAL A 119 -12.37 -5.45 -14.33
N SER A 120 -11.86 -6.10 -15.38
CA SER A 120 -12.67 -6.49 -16.55
C SER A 120 -13.70 -7.58 -16.23
N ILE A 121 -13.33 -8.63 -15.50
CA ILE A 121 -14.24 -9.73 -15.10
C ILE A 121 -15.42 -9.21 -14.27
N LEU A 122 -15.12 -8.28 -13.37
CA LEU A 122 -16.10 -7.63 -12.53
C LEU A 122 -16.73 -6.41 -13.19
N ASP A 123 -16.46 -6.11 -14.46
CA ASP A 123 -17.04 -4.98 -15.19
C ASP A 123 -17.02 -3.67 -14.36
N LEU A 124 -15.85 -3.37 -13.78
CA LEU A 124 -15.63 -2.17 -12.98
C LEU A 124 -15.23 -1.02 -13.91
N SER A 125 -15.72 0.18 -13.61
CA SER A 125 -15.44 1.40 -14.39
C SER A 125 -14.88 2.50 -13.50
N PRO A 126 -13.64 2.35 -12.98
CA PRO A 126 -13.02 3.39 -12.15
C PRO A 126 -12.76 4.65 -12.97
N THR A 127 -13.30 5.79 -12.50
CA THR A 127 -12.98 7.12 -13.04
C THR A 127 -12.72 8.11 -11.90
N ILE A 128 -12.05 9.22 -12.18
CA ILE A 128 -11.82 10.26 -11.17
C ILE A 128 -13.14 10.77 -10.58
N GLU A 129 -14.16 10.96 -11.42
CA GLU A 129 -15.47 11.51 -11.04
C GLU A 129 -16.30 10.56 -10.16
N THR A 130 -16.07 9.26 -10.28
CA THR A 130 -16.81 8.21 -9.55
C THR A 130 -16.03 7.64 -8.36
N THR A 131 -14.79 8.08 -8.18
CA THR A 131 -13.92 7.65 -7.10
C THR A 131 -14.02 8.59 -5.92
N VAL A 132 -14.12 8.05 -4.71
CA VAL A 132 -14.12 8.85 -3.48
C VAL A 132 -12.78 9.58 -3.33
N TRP A 133 -12.82 10.82 -2.86
CA TRP A 133 -11.64 11.68 -2.82
C TRP A 133 -10.55 11.13 -1.90
N GLU A 134 -10.90 10.33 -0.89
CA GLU A 134 -9.97 9.66 0.02
C GLU A 134 -9.04 8.70 -0.73
N SER A 135 -9.62 7.91 -1.65
CA SER A 135 -8.86 6.98 -2.50
C SER A 135 -7.95 7.74 -3.47
N LEU A 136 -8.45 8.82 -4.09
CA LEU A 136 -7.64 9.70 -4.94
C LEU A 136 -6.51 10.39 -4.14
N ALA A 137 -6.77 10.80 -2.90
CA ALA A 137 -5.77 11.42 -2.04
C ALA A 137 -4.68 10.42 -1.63
N LEU A 138 -5.03 9.15 -1.36
CA LEU A 138 -4.07 8.08 -1.13
C LEU A 138 -3.17 7.89 -2.36
N ALA A 139 -3.75 7.73 -3.56
CA ALA A 139 -3.00 7.57 -4.80
C ALA A 139 -2.05 8.75 -5.07
N ASN A 140 -2.54 9.98 -4.89
CA ASN A 140 -1.74 11.19 -5.05
C ASN A 140 -0.59 11.28 -4.04
N ALA A 141 -0.80 10.87 -2.79
CA ALA A 141 0.25 10.87 -1.78
C ALA A 141 1.37 9.87 -2.14
N MET A 142 1.00 8.66 -2.58
CA MET A 142 1.94 7.65 -3.03
C MET A 142 2.77 8.13 -4.23
N THR A 143 2.10 8.66 -5.26
CA THR A 143 2.75 9.19 -6.46
C THR A 143 3.67 10.38 -6.14
N ALA A 144 3.24 11.30 -5.29
CA ALA A 144 4.05 12.45 -4.88
C ALA A 144 5.33 12.01 -4.14
N MET A 145 5.24 11.00 -3.27
CA MET A 145 6.40 10.45 -2.57
C MET A 145 7.40 9.77 -3.53
N ALA A 146 6.90 9.01 -4.50
CA ALA A 146 7.75 8.27 -5.44
C ALA A 146 8.41 9.17 -6.50
N THR A 147 7.72 10.23 -6.94
CA THR A 147 8.20 11.11 -8.03
C THR A 147 9.05 12.28 -7.55
N GLN A 148 8.84 12.76 -6.31
CA GLN A 148 9.62 13.89 -5.78
C GLN A 148 10.79 13.40 -4.93
N ARG A 149 12.00 13.70 -5.38
CA ARG A 149 13.24 13.23 -4.75
C ARG A 149 13.47 13.70 -3.30
N VAL A 150 12.75 14.72 -2.84
CA VAL A 150 12.74 15.17 -1.43
C VAL A 150 12.04 14.16 -0.50
N TYR A 151 11.12 13.36 -1.04
CA TYR A 151 10.31 12.36 -0.31
C TYR A 151 10.77 10.92 -0.56
N ALA A 152 11.97 10.70 -1.12
CA ALA A 152 12.43 9.36 -1.47
C ALA A 152 12.41 8.37 -0.29
N TRP A 153 12.75 8.83 0.92
CA TRP A 153 12.71 8.01 2.13
C TRP A 153 11.29 7.76 2.64
N HIS A 154 10.39 8.74 2.49
CA HIS A 154 8.97 8.55 2.72
C HIS A 154 8.41 7.47 1.80
N SER A 155 8.78 7.51 0.52
CA SER A 155 8.37 6.49 -0.45
C SER A 155 8.82 5.08 -0.04
N VAL A 156 10.06 4.92 0.41
CA VAL A 156 10.58 3.63 0.92
C VAL A 156 9.73 3.11 2.09
N GLY A 157 9.34 3.98 3.02
CA GLY A 157 8.47 3.60 4.14
C GLY A 157 7.03 3.29 3.73
N ALA A 158 6.48 4.10 2.83
CA ALA A 158 5.12 3.94 2.32
C ALA A 158 4.94 2.63 1.54
N LEU A 159 5.91 2.26 0.69
CA LEU A 159 5.93 1.00 -0.04
C LEU A 159 6.18 -0.18 0.90
N GLY A 160 7.14 -0.08 1.82
CA GLY A 160 7.41 -1.15 2.78
C GLY A 160 6.23 -1.49 3.68
N VAL A 161 5.44 -0.48 4.08
CA VAL A 161 4.26 -0.73 4.94
C VAL A 161 3.06 -1.29 4.16
N ILE A 162 3.02 -1.11 2.82
CA ILE A 162 2.06 -1.82 1.96
C ILE A 162 2.37 -3.31 2.05
N GLU A 163 3.59 -3.72 1.74
CA GLU A 163 4.04 -5.12 1.82
C GLU A 163 3.79 -5.74 3.20
N LEU A 164 4.01 -4.96 4.27
CA LEU A 164 3.77 -5.41 5.64
C LEU A 164 2.29 -5.72 5.95
N THR A 165 1.37 -4.92 5.40
CA THR A 165 -0.03 -4.90 5.84
C THR A 165 -1.03 -5.42 4.80
N ALA A 166 -0.65 -5.47 3.52
CA ALA A 166 -1.45 -5.98 2.43
C ALA A 166 -1.87 -7.45 2.59
N PRO A 167 -1.03 -8.39 3.07
CA PRO A 167 -1.39 -9.80 3.10
C PRO A 167 -2.75 -10.08 3.78
N TRP A 168 -3.00 -9.45 4.93
CA TRP A 168 -4.21 -9.68 5.71
C TRP A 168 -5.45 -9.15 4.98
N ARG A 169 -5.36 -7.96 4.36
CA ARG A 169 -6.47 -7.38 3.58
C ARG A 169 -6.73 -8.18 2.31
N SER A 170 -5.67 -8.55 1.59
CA SER A 170 -5.75 -9.37 0.38
C SER A 170 -6.40 -10.72 0.64
N ALA A 171 -6.12 -11.36 1.78
CA ALA A 171 -6.78 -12.61 2.17
C ALA A 171 -8.31 -12.44 2.34
N HIS A 172 -8.76 -11.35 2.97
CA HIS A 172 -10.19 -11.07 3.13
C HIS A 172 -10.87 -10.72 1.80
N THR A 173 -10.22 -9.91 0.96
CA THR A 173 -10.74 -9.58 -0.37
C THR A 173 -10.84 -10.83 -1.24
N ALA A 174 -9.83 -11.72 -1.20
CA ALA A 174 -9.88 -13.01 -1.88
C ALA A 174 -11.04 -13.89 -1.41
N ALA A 175 -11.30 -13.93 -0.09
CA ALA A 175 -12.44 -14.65 0.47
C ALA A 175 -13.79 -14.07 -0.01
N ALA A 176 -13.91 -12.73 -0.06
CA ALA A 176 -15.08 -12.04 -0.59
C ALA A 176 -15.33 -12.40 -2.07
N LEU A 177 -14.27 -12.32 -2.91
CA LEU A 177 -14.32 -12.67 -4.33
C LEU A 177 -14.75 -14.12 -4.55
N LYS A 178 -14.20 -15.05 -3.78
CA LYS A 178 -14.59 -16.47 -3.82
C LYS A 178 -16.09 -16.63 -3.48
N ARG A 179 -16.58 -15.96 -2.45
CA ARG A 179 -17.98 -16.03 -2.01
C ARG A 179 -18.95 -15.52 -3.06
N ILE A 180 -18.60 -14.45 -3.79
CA ILE A 180 -19.43 -13.91 -4.88
C ILE A 180 -19.28 -14.67 -6.21
N GLY A 181 -18.58 -15.81 -6.20
CA GLY A 181 -18.55 -16.79 -7.29
C GLY A 181 -17.32 -16.76 -8.20
N LEU A 182 -16.26 -15.99 -7.88
CA LEU A 182 -15.05 -15.98 -8.69
C LEU A 182 -14.22 -17.24 -8.47
N SER A 183 -13.75 -17.82 -9.57
CA SER A 183 -12.80 -18.93 -9.57
C SER A 183 -11.44 -18.50 -9.02
N GLN A 184 -10.57 -19.49 -8.74
CA GLN A 184 -9.22 -19.22 -8.26
C GLN A 184 -8.38 -18.42 -9.24
N SER A 185 -8.50 -18.70 -10.54
CA SER A 185 -7.76 -17.95 -11.57
C SER A 185 -8.20 -16.49 -11.65
N GLU A 186 -9.48 -16.20 -11.40
CA GLU A 186 -10.02 -14.84 -11.53
C GLU A 186 -9.67 -13.95 -10.33
N ARG A 187 -9.52 -14.52 -9.13
CA ARG A 187 -9.08 -13.77 -7.93
C ARG A 187 -7.57 -13.88 -7.63
N ARG A 188 -6.79 -14.39 -8.60
CA ARG A 188 -5.37 -14.75 -8.42
C ARG A 188 -4.52 -13.62 -7.85
N TYR A 189 -4.81 -12.37 -8.25
CA TYR A 189 -4.11 -11.19 -7.74
C TYR A 189 -4.12 -11.15 -6.21
N PHE A 190 -5.30 -11.25 -5.58
CA PHE A 190 -5.42 -11.19 -4.12
C PHE A 190 -4.95 -12.48 -3.43
N ASP A 191 -5.18 -13.66 -4.02
CA ASP A 191 -4.63 -14.93 -3.49
C ASP A 191 -3.09 -14.90 -3.44
N LEU A 192 -2.44 -14.27 -4.43
CA LEU A 192 -0.99 -14.14 -4.50
C LEU A 192 -0.45 -13.20 -3.41
N HIS A 193 -0.97 -11.97 -3.33
CA HIS A 193 -0.52 -10.95 -2.37
C HIS A 193 -0.85 -11.32 -0.91
N ALA A 194 -1.83 -12.21 -0.68
CA ALA A 194 -2.09 -12.78 0.65
C ALA A 194 -0.91 -13.60 1.21
N VAL A 195 0.01 -14.06 0.35
CA VAL A 195 1.14 -14.95 0.72
C VAL A 195 2.49 -14.35 0.35
N LEU A 196 2.63 -13.83 -0.87
CA LEU A 196 3.91 -13.35 -1.41
C LEU A 196 4.47 -12.19 -0.59
N ASP A 197 3.61 -11.22 -0.25
CA ASP A 197 3.98 -9.98 0.42
C ASP A 197 4.54 -10.22 1.84
N VAL A 198 4.24 -11.37 2.46
CA VAL A 198 4.87 -11.76 3.74
C VAL A 198 6.38 -11.91 3.59
N LYS A 199 6.82 -12.50 2.47
CA LYS A 199 8.25 -12.61 2.15
C LYS A 199 8.80 -11.24 1.75
N HIS A 200 8.09 -10.49 0.91
CA HIS A 200 8.54 -9.16 0.49
C HIS A 200 8.72 -8.23 1.68
N SER A 201 7.77 -8.18 2.63
CA SER A 201 7.88 -7.37 3.83
C SER A 201 9.13 -7.70 4.65
N ARG A 202 9.39 -8.99 4.91
CA ARG A 202 10.59 -9.42 5.64
C ARG A 202 11.87 -9.00 4.91
N ASP A 203 11.94 -9.22 3.61
CA ASP A 203 13.13 -8.92 2.82
C ASP A 203 13.31 -7.39 2.68
N TRP A 204 12.22 -6.62 2.52
CA TRP A 204 12.23 -5.15 2.53
C TRP A 204 12.75 -4.59 3.86
N ASN A 205 12.30 -5.14 4.98
CA ASN A 205 12.77 -4.75 6.31
C ASN A 205 14.27 -5.02 6.48
N GLU A 206 14.72 -6.24 6.19
CA GLU A 206 16.11 -6.67 6.42
C GLU A 206 17.11 -6.11 5.40
N LEU A 207 16.72 -5.95 4.14
CA LEU A 207 17.65 -5.65 3.05
C LEU A 207 17.52 -4.21 2.52
N ALA A 208 16.39 -3.52 2.79
CA ALA A 208 16.23 -2.10 2.48
C ALA A 208 16.19 -1.22 3.73
N ILE A 209 15.19 -1.34 4.59
CA ILE A 209 14.98 -0.38 5.70
C ILE A 209 16.11 -0.44 6.73
N LYS A 210 16.45 -1.63 7.23
CA LYS A 210 17.45 -1.79 8.30
C LYS A 210 18.84 -1.27 7.88
N PRO A 211 19.38 -1.59 6.69
CA PRO A 211 20.65 -1.01 6.23
C PRO A 211 20.57 0.51 6.01
N LEU A 212 19.43 1.02 5.53
CA LEU A 212 19.26 2.46 5.34
C LEU A 212 19.34 3.22 6.67
N VAL A 213 18.67 2.73 7.71
CA VAL A 213 18.71 3.32 9.06
C VAL A 213 20.10 3.17 9.69
N ALA A 214 20.76 2.02 9.49
CA ALA A 214 22.13 1.80 9.98
C ALA A 214 23.16 2.75 9.35
N GLU A 215 23.01 3.08 8.06
CA GLU A 215 23.89 4.01 7.36
C GLU A 215 23.65 5.48 7.78
N ASP A 216 22.39 5.89 7.97
CA ASP A 216 22.03 7.24 8.41
C ASP A 216 20.75 7.21 9.26
N PRO A 217 20.86 7.30 10.60
CA PRO A 217 19.72 7.26 11.53
C PRO A 217 18.64 8.31 11.25
N ARG A 218 18.97 9.42 10.58
CA ARG A 218 18.00 10.47 10.23
C ARG A 218 16.96 9.98 9.21
N ARG A 219 17.24 8.89 8.48
CA ARG A 219 16.29 8.30 7.52
C ARG A 219 15.10 7.63 8.24
N ALA A 220 15.28 7.18 9.48
CA ALA A 220 14.22 6.53 10.27
C ALA A 220 12.95 7.39 10.34
N THR A 221 13.08 8.67 10.71
CA THR A 221 11.91 9.56 10.82
C THR A 221 11.19 9.74 9.48
N ALA A 222 11.92 9.92 8.37
CA ALA A 222 11.29 10.07 7.06
C ALA A 222 10.60 8.78 6.58
N ILE A 223 11.20 7.62 6.82
CA ILE A 223 10.60 6.31 6.54
C ILE A 223 9.33 6.11 7.39
N ALA A 224 9.39 6.46 8.68
CA ALA A 224 8.22 6.41 9.58
C ALA A 224 7.10 7.35 9.11
N GLU A 225 7.42 8.59 8.73
CA GLU A 225 6.44 9.54 8.19
C GLU A 225 5.76 8.96 6.95
N GLY A 226 6.51 8.42 5.99
CA GLY A 226 5.93 7.82 4.78
C GLY A 226 5.01 6.64 5.07
N ALA A 227 5.42 5.74 5.98
CA ALA A 227 4.59 4.61 6.40
C ALA A 227 3.28 5.08 7.06
N LEU A 228 3.36 6.03 7.98
CA LEU A 228 2.20 6.57 8.67
C LEU A 228 1.28 7.36 7.73
N ILE A 229 1.82 8.10 6.76
CA ILE A 229 1.02 8.78 5.73
C ILE A 229 0.21 7.76 4.93
N ARG A 230 0.85 6.69 4.42
CA ARG A 230 0.14 5.64 3.70
C ARG A 230 -0.98 5.05 4.54
N LEU A 231 -0.69 4.71 5.79
CA LEU A 231 -1.67 4.06 6.66
C LEU A 231 -2.84 5.00 7.01
N SER A 232 -2.56 6.27 7.32
CA SER A 232 -3.59 7.27 7.65
C SER A 232 -4.46 7.62 6.44
N CYS A 233 -3.89 7.66 5.23
CA CYS A 233 -4.68 7.74 4.00
C CYS A 233 -5.58 6.51 3.82
N GLY A 234 -5.06 5.30 4.07
CA GLY A 234 -5.83 4.07 4.01
C GLY A 234 -6.98 4.02 5.02
N GLU A 235 -6.75 4.46 6.26
CA GLU A 235 -7.78 4.58 7.28
C GLU A 235 -8.94 5.47 6.83
N ARG A 236 -8.63 6.64 6.24
CA ARG A 236 -9.66 7.52 5.66
C ARG A 236 -10.46 6.85 4.54
N CYS A 237 -9.80 6.07 3.69
CA CYS A 237 -10.52 5.26 2.70
C CYS A 237 -11.49 4.29 3.38
N PHE A 238 -11.04 3.57 4.41
CA PHE A 238 -11.87 2.58 5.10
C PHE A 238 -13.04 3.21 5.84
N ASP A 239 -12.83 4.35 6.50
CA ASP A 239 -13.90 5.16 7.10
C ASP A 239 -14.94 5.55 6.04
N ARG A 240 -14.49 6.09 4.91
CA ARG A 240 -15.37 6.47 3.81
C ARG A 240 -16.15 5.29 3.24
N TYR A 241 -15.51 4.13 3.12
CA TYR A 241 -16.13 2.91 2.60
C TYR A 241 -17.19 2.40 3.58
N ARG A 242 -16.88 2.35 4.88
CA ARG A 242 -17.85 1.97 5.93
C ARG A 242 -19.06 2.90 5.94
N ALA A 243 -18.83 4.21 5.82
CA ALA A 243 -19.91 5.19 5.70
C ALA A 243 -20.82 4.91 4.50
N HIS A 244 -20.26 4.61 3.33
CA HIS A 244 -21.04 4.28 2.13
C HIS A 244 -21.85 2.99 2.30
N LEU A 245 -21.25 1.98 2.92
CA LEU A 245 -21.79 0.63 3.05
C LEU A 245 -22.70 0.47 4.29
N GLY A 246 -22.93 1.55 5.05
CA GLY A 246 -23.80 1.52 6.23
C GLY A 246 -23.22 0.71 7.40
N LEU A 247 -21.89 0.71 7.56
CA LEU A 247 -21.16 -0.03 8.60
C LEU A 247 -20.73 0.85 9.79
N GLU A 248 -21.14 2.11 9.81
CA GLU A 248 -20.94 2.99 10.96
C GLU A 248 -21.78 2.48 12.14
N ARG A 249 -21.14 2.25 13.29
CA ARG A 249 -21.81 2.00 14.56
C ARG A 249 -21.92 3.28 15.37
#